data_AF-A0A7K3DC23-F1
#
_entry.id   AF-A0A7K3DC23-F1
#
_cell.length_a   1.000
_cell.length_b   1.000
_cell.length_c   1.000
_cell.angle_alpha   90.00
_cell.angle_beta   90.00
_cell.angle_gamma   90.00
#
_symmetry.space_group_name_H-M   'P 1'
#
loop_
_entity.id
_entity.type
_entity.pdbx_description
1 polymer ?
#
loop_
_entity_poly.entity_id
_entity_poly.type
_entity_poly.pdbx_seq_one_letter_code
_entity_poly.pdbx_strand_id
1 'polypeptide(L)' 'PRSSTCEPHLLKSAGGYPDTFLFEAAVRARIGAPSEYYGEEFGRALERITGAPRAKQDRWIEAAAGAIRACRPVPELP' A
#
# COMPACT_ATOMS: atom_id res chain seq x y z
N PRO A 1 -4.69 5.91 -24.41
CA PRO A 1 -3.33 5.74 -23.85
C PRO A 1 -3.41 5.40 -22.36
N ARG A 2 -2.86 4.24 -21.93
CA ARG A 2 -2.65 3.99 -20.50
C ARG A 2 -1.66 5.04 -20.03
N SER A 3 -2.06 5.92 -19.11
CA SER A 3 -1.16 6.93 -18.59
C SER A 3 0.02 6.23 -17.91
N SER A 4 1.23 6.67 -18.24
CA SER A 4 2.48 6.22 -17.62
C SER A 4 2.54 6.45 -16.09
N THR A 5 1.51 7.09 -15.54
CA THR A 5 1.31 7.33 -14.10
C THR A 5 0.62 6.17 -13.37
N CYS A 6 0.24 5.11 -14.07
CA CYS A 6 -0.55 4.01 -13.51
C CYS A 6 0.19 2.67 -13.48
N GLU A 7 1.47 2.66 -13.84
CA GLU A 7 2.33 1.53 -13.56
C GLU A 7 2.68 1.50 -12.07
N PRO A 8 2.76 0.33 -11.43
CA PRO A 8 3.12 0.25 -10.02
C PRO A 8 4.50 0.88 -9.79
N HIS A 9 4.58 1.81 -8.83
CA HIS A 9 5.84 2.46 -8.52
C HIS A 9 6.66 1.56 -7.60
N LEU A 10 7.81 1.10 -8.08
CA LEU A 10 8.73 0.29 -7.26
C LEU A 10 9.37 1.16 -6.18
N LEU A 11 9.14 0.80 -4.92
CA LEU A 11 9.64 1.53 -3.76
C LEU A 11 10.98 0.96 -3.32
N LYS A 12 12.08 1.62 -3.71
CA LYS A 12 13.43 1.27 -3.20
C LYS A 12 13.49 1.24 -1.67
N SER A 13 12.77 2.15 -1.01
CA SER A 13 12.69 2.21 0.46
C SER A 13 11.90 1.08 1.13
N ALA A 14 11.36 0.16 0.34
CA ALA A 14 10.63 -1.01 0.79
C ALA A 14 11.18 -2.27 0.10
N GLY A 15 12.49 -2.35 -0.19
CA GLY A 15 13.09 -3.53 -0.83
C GLY A 15 12.84 -3.65 -2.33
N GLY A 16 12.38 -2.60 -2.99
CA GLY A 16 12.06 -2.61 -4.42
C GLY A 16 10.69 -3.20 -4.76
N TYR A 17 9.84 -3.46 -3.75
CA TYR A 17 8.48 -3.94 -3.96
C TYR A 17 7.56 -2.82 -4.50
N PRO A 18 6.50 -3.17 -5.24
CA PRO A 18 5.49 -2.20 -5.67
C PRO A 18 4.82 -1.49 -4.49
N ASP A 19 4.53 -0.19 -4.65
CA ASP A 19 3.73 0.60 -3.72
C ASP A 19 2.36 -0.01 -3.41
N THR A 20 1.70 -0.59 -4.41
CA THR A 20 0.42 -1.31 -4.24
C THR A 20 0.55 -2.52 -3.31
N PHE A 21 1.71 -3.16 -3.31
CA PHE A 21 1.98 -4.31 -2.43
C PHE A 21 2.17 -3.86 -0.98
N LEU A 22 2.86 -2.74 -0.76
CA LEU A 22 2.96 -2.11 0.56
C LEU A 22 1.58 -1.64 1.08
N PHE A 23 0.75 -1.10 0.20
CA PHE A 23 -0.64 -0.72 0.51
C PHE A 23 -1.47 -1.93 0.97
N GLU A 24 -1.44 -3.03 0.23
CA GLU A 24 -2.16 -4.25 0.60
C GLU A 24 -1.68 -4.76 1.98
N ALA A 25 -0.37 -4.83 2.20
CA ALA A 25 0.20 -5.27 3.47
C ALA A 25 -0.24 -4.38 4.65
N ALA A 26 -0.31 -3.05 4.46
CA ALA A 26 -0.79 -2.13 5.48
C ALA A 26 -2.29 -2.34 5.80
N VAL A 27 -3.13 -2.57 4.80
CA VAL A 27 -4.56 -2.89 4.99
C VAL A 27 -4.73 -4.24 5.71
N ARG A 28 -3.96 -5.24 5.32
CA ARG A 28 -3.95 -6.57 5.93
C ARG A 28 -3.51 -6.54 7.39
N ALA A 29 -2.43 -5.83 7.71
CA ALA A 29 -1.99 -5.61 9.09
C ALA A 29 -3.07 -4.92 9.94
N ARG A 30 -3.83 -3.99 9.34
CA ARG A 30 -4.91 -3.27 10.02
C ARG A 30 -6.10 -4.13 10.40
N ILE A 31 -6.36 -5.22 9.68
CA ILE A 31 -7.42 -6.18 9.99
C ILE A 31 -6.91 -7.40 10.79
N GLY A 32 -5.68 -7.32 11.34
CA GLY A 32 -5.09 -8.39 12.14
C GLY A 32 -4.66 -9.62 11.32
N ALA A 33 -4.49 -9.47 10.01
CA ALA A 33 -4.10 -10.55 9.10
C ALA A 33 -2.78 -10.23 8.39
N PRO A 34 -1.67 -10.00 9.12
CA PRO A 34 -0.40 -9.53 8.54
C PRO A 34 0.10 -10.46 7.43
N SER A 35 0.76 -9.88 6.43
CA SER A 35 1.35 -10.62 5.33
C SER A 35 2.57 -11.44 5.77
N GLU A 36 3.04 -12.36 4.92
CA GLU A 36 4.33 -13.03 5.15
C GLU A 36 5.47 -12.01 5.21
N TYR A 37 6.58 -12.42 5.83
CA TYR A 37 7.78 -11.59 5.92
C TYR A 37 8.49 -11.50 4.57
N TYR A 38 8.67 -10.28 4.05
CA TYR A 38 9.27 -10.00 2.75
C TYR A 38 10.65 -9.32 2.85
N GLY A 39 11.35 -9.50 3.97
CA GLY A 39 12.65 -8.91 4.22
C GLY A 39 12.60 -7.63 5.07
N GLU A 40 13.76 -7.24 5.60
CA GLU A 40 13.85 -6.20 6.64
C GLU A 40 13.42 -4.82 6.14
N GLU A 41 13.79 -4.46 4.92
CA GLU A 41 13.45 -3.14 4.37
C GLU A 41 11.95 -2.97 4.20
N PHE A 42 11.28 -4.01 3.70
CA PHE A 42 9.83 -4.04 3.61
C PHE A 42 9.18 -4.02 4.99
N GLY A 43 9.69 -4.83 5.92
CA GLY A 43 9.25 -4.85 7.32
C GLY A 43 9.31 -3.46 7.97
N ARG A 44 10.44 -2.75 7.83
CA ARG A 44 10.61 -1.38 8.33
C ARG A 44 9.68 -0.38 7.64
N ALA A 45 9.43 -0.53 6.34
CA ALA A 45 8.47 0.32 5.63
C ALA A 45 7.04 0.11 6.13
N LEU A 46 6.65 -1.15 6.33
CA LEU A 46 5.35 -1.51 6.89
C LEU A 46 5.20 -1.03 8.34
N GLU A 47 6.22 -1.20 9.18
CA GLU A 47 6.24 -0.76 10.57
C GLU A 47 6.08 0.76 10.71
N ARG A 48 6.69 1.55 9.82
CA ARG A 48 6.48 3.01 9.80
C ARG A 48 5.01 3.38 9.57
N ILE A 49 4.27 2.59 8.80
CA ILE A 49 2.84 2.80 8.56
C ILE A 49 2.06 2.29 9.77
N THR A 50 2.25 1.04 10.17
CA THR A 50 1.43 0.38 11.21
C THR A 50 1.70 0.90 12.61
N GLY A 51 2.90 1.43 12.87
CA GLY A 51 3.29 2.08 14.12
C GLY A 51 2.89 3.56 14.23
N ALA A 52 2.41 4.18 13.15
CA ALA A 52 1.95 5.58 13.19
C ALA A 52 0.62 5.70 13.95
N PRO A 53 0.27 6.89 14.51
CA PRO A 53 -1.06 7.13 15.07
C PRO A 53 -2.17 6.79 14.08
N ARG A 54 -3.29 6.23 14.58
CA ARG A 54 -4.40 5.72 13.75
C ARG A 54 -4.85 6.69 12.67
N ALA A 55 -5.11 7.94 13.04
CA ALA A 55 -5.54 8.98 12.10
C ALA A 55 -4.53 9.24 10.95
N LYS A 56 -3.22 9.04 11.17
CA LYS A 56 -2.22 9.16 10.11
C LYS A 56 -2.23 7.95 9.18
N GLN A 57 -2.45 6.75 9.73
CA GLN A 57 -2.63 5.55 8.92
C GLN A 57 -3.85 5.71 8.00
N ASP A 58 -4.97 6.19 8.54
CA ASP A 58 -6.23 6.37 7.82
C ASP A 58 -6.04 7.30 6.63
N ARG A 59 -5.43 8.47 6.86
CA ARG A 59 -5.12 9.44 5.82
C ARG A 59 -4.20 8.85 4.74
N TRP A 60 -3.20 8.06 5.13
CA TRP A 60 -2.30 7.41 4.17
C TRP A 60 -3.03 6.37 3.33
N ILE A 61 -3.84 5.50 3.95
CA ILE A 61 -4.65 4.48 3.28
C ILE A 61 -5.64 5.13 2.31
N GLU A 62 -6.34 6.19 2.73
CA GLU A 62 -7.29 6.91 1.89
C GLU A 62 -6.62 7.55 0.67
N ALA A 63 -5.48 8.22 0.87
CA ALA A 63 -4.72 8.81 -0.23
C ALA A 63 -4.20 7.75 -1.22
N ALA A 64 -3.66 6.64 -0.72
CA ALA A 64 -3.17 5.54 -1.54
C ALA A 64 -4.32 4.87 -2.33
N ALA A 65 -5.44 4.59 -1.67
CA ALA A 65 -6.64 4.04 -2.31
C ALA A 65 -7.18 4.98 -3.41
N GLY A 66 -7.20 6.29 -3.17
CA GLY A 66 -7.58 7.28 -4.17
C GLY A 66 -6.70 7.25 -5.42
N ALA A 67 -5.38 7.20 -5.24
CA ALA A 67 -4.42 7.11 -6.33
C ALA A 67 -4.57 5.79 -7.11
N ILE A 68 -4.71 4.65 -6.42
CA ILE A 68 -4.91 3.35 -7.05
C ILE A 68 -6.21 3.32 -7.85
N ARG A 69 -7.32 3.81 -7.28
CA ARG A 69 -8.64 3.85 -7.94
C ARG A 69 -8.63 4.72 -9.19
N ALA A 70 -7.88 5.82 -9.19
CA ALA A 70 -7.73 6.67 -10.38
C ALA A 70 -7.09 5.92 -11.56
N CYS A 71 -6.27 4.91 -11.27
CA CYS A 71 -5.57 4.10 -12.26
C CYS A 71 -6.28 2.80 -12.64
N ARG A 72 -6.98 2.18 -11.70
CA ARG A 72 -7.80 0.98 -11.94
C ARG A 72 -9.09 1.12 -11.13
N PRO A 73 -10.20 1.53 -11.77
CA PRO A 73 -11.47 1.61 -11.05
C PRO A 73 -11.83 0.22 -10.51
N VAL A 74 -12.27 0.19 -9.25
CA VAL A 74 -12.79 -1.03 -8.64
C VAL A 74 -14.04 -1.42 -9.43
N PRO A 75 -14.15 -2.66 -9.92
CA PRO A 75 -15.36 -3.14 -10.56
C PRO A 75 -16.57 -2.98 -9.63
N GLU A 76 -17.76 -2.80 -10.20
CA GLU A 76 -18.98 -2.81 -9.40
C GLU A 76 -19.15 -4.14 -8.68
N LEU A 77 -19.71 -4.09 -7.47
CA LEU A 77 -20.01 -5.30 -6.70
C LEU A 77 -21.10 -6.10 -7.41
N PRO A 78 -21.05 -7.45 -7.37
CA PRO A 78 -22.10 -8.30 -7.91
C PRO A 78 -23.42 -8.17 -7.15
#